data_AF-D1AR01-F1
#
_entry.id   AF-D1AR01-F1
#
_cell.length_a   1.000
_cell.length_b   1.000
_cell.length_c   1.000
_cell.angle_alpha   90.00
_cell.angle_beta   90.00
_cell.angle_gamma   90.00
#
_symmetry.space_group_name_H-M   'P 1'
#
loop_
_entity.id
_entity.type
_entity.pdbx_description
1 polymer ?
#
loop_
_entity_poly.entity_id
_entity_poly.type
_entity_poly.pdbx_seq_one_letter_code
_entity_poly.pdbx_strand_id
1 'polypeptide(L)'
;MRIENKETITSLEVAELTNKEHKNILADIRDEVSKLGEDRSRLIFQPIEYLDNRNRKQPAFNITLDGVLQLGARYDAIIRFNLIQKVNELQNKIKAPVTMKEALLLALEQQEKIEALELKVIEDMPKVEFYDEVTGSKTTFTMDKVAKILNFKKIGRNTLFDILRKNEILRSDNTPYQSYVDRGWFRLIESKFTKLDGETCITYKTVVYQKGVDGILKLLLNLGYKKNSPENTFTVSNIAN
;
A
#
# COMPACT_ATOMS: atom_id res chain seq x y z
N MET A 1 19.58 -17.01 25.19
CA MET A 1 18.77 -15.88 24.69
C MET A 1 19.35 -14.61 25.30
N ARG A 2 20.10 -13.79 24.53
CA ARG A 2 20.60 -12.49 25.01
C ARG A 2 19.40 -11.55 25.02
N ILE A 3 18.92 -11.20 26.21
CA ILE A 3 17.97 -10.11 26.37
C ILE A 3 18.79 -8.84 26.15
N GLU A 4 18.78 -8.30 24.93
CA GLU A 4 19.19 -6.91 24.72
C GLU A 4 18.15 -6.02 25.40
N ASN A 5 18.33 -5.79 26.70
CA ASN A 5 17.59 -4.75 27.41
C ASN A 5 18.01 -3.41 26.82
N LYS A 6 17.20 -2.88 25.90
CA LYS A 6 17.29 -1.52 25.34
C LYS A 6 17.16 -0.40 26.38
N GLU A 7 17.11 -0.73 27.67
CA GLU A 7 16.95 0.16 28.82
C GLU A 7 18.22 0.20 29.71
N THR A 8 19.39 -0.05 29.13
CA THR A 8 20.67 0.02 29.84
C THR A 8 21.59 1.06 29.21
N ILE A 9 22.37 1.74 30.04
CA ILE A 9 23.48 2.60 29.62
C ILE A 9 24.79 2.06 30.19
N THR A 10 25.88 2.33 29.49
CA THR A 10 27.21 1.89 29.93
C THR A 10 27.78 2.82 30.99
N SER A 11 28.65 2.29 31.85
CA SER A 11 29.43 3.09 32.80
C SER A 11 30.30 4.16 32.12
N LEU A 12 30.64 4.00 30.83
CA LEU A 12 31.37 5.01 30.05
C LEU A 12 30.45 6.19 29.71
N GLU A 13 29.23 5.92 29.23
CA GLU A 13 28.24 6.97 28.99
C GLU A 13 27.90 7.73 30.28
N VAL A 14 27.83 7.04 31.42
CA VAL A 14 27.67 7.71 32.73
C VAL A 14 28.86 8.61 33.03
N ALA A 15 30.09 8.16 32.78
CA ALA A 15 31.29 8.98 32.99
C ALA A 15 31.26 10.25 32.12
N GLU A 16 30.84 10.14 30.86
CA GLU A 16 30.66 11.28 29.95
C GLU A 16 29.57 12.25 30.43
N LEU A 17 28.39 11.73 30.80
CA LEU A 17 27.26 12.55 31.26
C LEU A 17 27.53 13.28 32.58
N THR A 18 28.35 12.67 33.43
CA THR A 18 28.70 13.21 34.75
C THR A 18 30.01 14.01 34.75
N ASN A 19 30.74 14.00 33.62
CA ASN A 19 32.08 14.56 33.49
C ASN A 19 33.05 14.08 34.61
N LYS A 20 32.87 12.83 35.07
CA LYS A 20 33.72 12.18 36.07
C LYS A 20 34.64 11.18 35.39
N GLU A 21 35.82 10.99 35.95
CA GLU A 21 36.71 9.92 35.49
C GLU A 21 36.04 8.54 35.65
N HIS A 22 36.10 7.71 34.61
CA HIS A 22 35.49 6.38 34.59
C HIS A 22 35.93 5.50 35.78
N LYS A 23 37.18 5.64 36.23
CA LYS A 23 37.68 4.93 37.43
C LYS A 23 36.87 5.21 38.70
N ASN A 24 36.36 6.44 38.85
CA ASN A 24 35.56 6.84 40.01
C ASN A 24 34.15 6.29 39.91
N ILE A 25 33.57 6.26 38.70
CA ILE A 25 32.28 5.61 38.43
C ILE A 25 32.34 4.12 38.77
N LEU A 26 33.41 3.43 38.37
CA LEU A 26 33.62 2.01 38.72
C LEU A 26 33.72 1.80 40.23
N ALA A 27 34.36 2.72 40.97
CA ALA A 27 34.44 2.65 42.41
C ALA A 27 33.06 2.83 43.07
N ASP A 28 32.29 3.83 42.62
CA ASP A 28 30.92 4.10 43.11
C ASP A 28 29.99 2.89 42.87
N ILE A 29 30.08 2.26 41.70
CA ILE A 29 29.29 1.06 41.36
C ILE A 29 29.66 -0.10 42.27
N ARG A 30 30.96 -0.36 42.50
CA ARG A 30 31.41 -1.46 43.37
C ARG A 30 30.96 -1.26 44.81
N ASP A 31 30.97 -0.02 45.30
CA ASP A 31 30.46 0.34 46.62
C ASP A 31 28.94 0.08 46.72
N GLU A 32 28.14 0.44 45.71
CA GLU A 32 26.71 0.11 45.71
C GLU A 32 26.42 -1.39 45.57
N VAL A 33 27.18 -2.10 44.74
CA VAL A 33 27.09 -3.56 44.62
C VAL A 33 27.31 -4.22 45.99
N SER A 34 28.30 -3.74 46.76
CA SER A 34 28.58 -4.24 48.10
C SER A 34 27.45 -3.99 49.10
N LYS A 35 26.68 -2.90 48.94
CA LYS A 35 25.57 -2.55 49.85
C LYS A 35 24.24 -3.21 49.48
N LEU A 36 23.99 -3.40 48.20
CA LEU A 36 22.76 -4.01 47.67
C LEU A 36 22.75 -5.55 47.79
N GLY A 37 23.93 -6.17 47.92
CA GLY A 37 24.10 -7.62 47.89
C GLY A 37 24.20 -8.19 46.46
N GLU A 38 24.84 -9.35 46.31
CA GLU A 38 25.19 -9.92 45.00
C GLU A 38 23.99 -10.23 44.09
N ASP A 39 22.85 -10.63 44.66
CA ASP A 39 21.70 -11.07 43.85
C ASP A 39 20.97 -9.89 43.20
N ARG A 40 20.75 -8.80 43.95
CA ARG A 40 20.09 -7.59 43.43
C ARG A 40 21.02 -6.78 42.53
N SER A 41 22.29 -6.69 42.91
CA SER A 41 23.28 -5.92 42.16
C SER A 41 23.55 -6.48 40.77
N ARG A 42 23.53 -7.81 40.56
CA ARG A 42 23.68 -8.41 39.23
C ARG A 42 22.59 -8.01 38.23
N LEU A 43 21.37 -7.72 38.71
CA LEU A 43 20.27 -7.29 37.85
C LEU A 43 20.37 -5.81 37.46
N ILE A 44 21.07 -5.00 38.26
CA ILE A 44 21.17 -3.54 38.12
C ILE A 44 22.48 -3.13 37.45
N PHE A 45 23.59 -3.75 37.86
CA PHE A 45 24.96 -3.48 37.42
C PHE A 45 25.56 -4.75 36.83
N GLN A 46 25.46 -4.91 35.50
CA GLN A 46 25.98 -6.08 34.79
C GLN A 46 27.43 -5.83 34.35
N PRO A 47 28.42 -6.63 34.81
CA PRO A 47 29.81 -6.48 34.37
C PRO A 47 29.97 -6.75 32.87
N ILE A 48 30.71 -5.88 32.19
CA ILE A 48 31.08 -6.01 30.78
C ILE A 48 32.56 -5.64 30.59
N GLU A 49 33.12 -5.92 29.40
CA GLU A 49 34.46 -5.49 29.01
C GLU A 49 34.36 -4.58 27.78
N TYR A 50 35.25 -3.59 27.69
CA TYR A 50 35.45 -2.79 26.48
C TYR A 50 36.93 -2.73 26.12
N LEU A 51 37.22 -2.38 24.87
CA LEU A 51 38.58 -2.13 24.40
C LEU A 51 38.89 -0.64 24.52
N ASP A 52 39.99 -0.30 25.18
CA ASP A 52 40.49 1.07 25.22
C ASP A 52 41.21 1.47 23.92
N ASN A 53 41.59 2.74 23.81
CA ASN A 53 42.32 3.28 22.65
C ASN A 53 43.71 2.65 22.43
N ARG A 54 44.16 1.75 23.32
CA ARG A 54 45.40 0.97 23.23
C ARG A 54 45.11 -0.52 23.01
N ASN A 55 43.88 -0.89 22.61
CA ASN A 55 43.41 -2.27 22.42
C ASN A 55 43.53 -3.16 23.67
N ARG A 56 43.51 -2.57 24.87
CA ARG A 56 43.51 -3.33 26.13
C ARG A 56 42.07 -3.51 26.60
N LYS A 57 41.76 -4.70 27.10
CA LYS A 57 40.49 -4.99 27.75
C LYS A 57 40.40 -4.26 29.10
N GLN A 58 39.34 -3.49 29.29
CA GLN A 58 39.05 -2.76 30.52
C GLN A 58 37.65 -3.11 31.03
N PRO A 59 37.45 -3.19 32.35
CA PRO A 59 36.17 -3.49 32.95
C PRO A 59 35.21 -2.29 32.81
N ALA A 60 33.95 -2.58 32.53
CA ALA A 60 32.85 -1.63 32.52
C ALA A 60 31.58 -2.31 33.07
N PHE A 61 30.50 -1.54 33.19
CA PHE A 61 29.18 -2.07 33.55
C PHE A 61 28.13 -1.61 32.55
N ASN A 62 27.17 -2.50 32.24
CA ASN A 62 25.85 -2.13 31.74
C ASN A 62 24.94 -1.88 32.94
N ILE A 63 24.34 -0.70 32.98
CA ILE A 63 23.61 -0.17 34.13
C ILE A 63 22.17 0.06 33.70
N THR A 64 21.22 -0.49 34.44
CA THR A 64 19.78 -0.24 34.19
C THR A 64 19.39 1.19 34.55
N LEU A 65 18.27 1.69 34.02
CA LEU A 65 17.76 3.02 34.37
C LEU A 65 17.63 3.23 35.89
N ASP A 66 17.18 2.21 36.63
CA ASP A 66 17.09 2.27 38.10
C ASP A 66 18.48 2.39 38.75
N GLY A 67 19.49 1.69 38.22
CA GLY A 67 20.88 1.82 38.68
C GLY A 67 21.46 3.21 38.43
N VAL A 68 21.10 3.84 37.32
CA VAL A 68 21.48 5.22 37.01
C VAL A 68 20.86 6.20 38.00
N LEU A 69 19.58 6.02 38.35
CA LEU A 69 18.91 6.83 39.35
C LEU A 69 19.53 6.64 40.74
N GLN A 70 19.91 5.42 41.08
CA GLN A 70 20.60 5.11 42.33
C GLN A 70 21.97 5.79 42.43
N LEU A 71 22.76 5.78 41.34
CA LEU A 71 24.01 6.56 41.28
C LEU A 71 23.75 8.06 41.35
N GLY A 72 22.70 8.54 40.65
CA GLY A 72 22.30 9.94 40.65
C GLY A 72 21.91 10.47 42.03
N ALA A 73 21.37 9.62 42.92
CA ALA A 73 21.05 9.99 44.30
C ALA A 73 22.30 10.39 45.12
N ARG A 74 23.49 9.91 44.73
CA ARG A 74 24.77 10.26 45.37
C ARG A 74 25.43 11.50 44.78
N TYR A 75 24.99 11.94 43.61
CA TYR A 75 25.62 13.02 42.85
C TYR A 75 24.97 14.37 43.11
N ASP A 76 25.71 15.44 42.81
CA ASP A 76 25.21 16.80 42.95
C ASP A 76 23.97 17.05 42.07
N ALA A 77 23.25 18.14 42.36
CA ALA A 77 21.98 18.44 41.72
C ALA A 77 22.08 18.57 40.19
N ILE A 78 23.20 19.07 39.66
CA ILE A 78 23.38 19.29 38.21
C ILE A 78 23.60 17.96 37.52
N ILE A 79 24.50 17.13 38.06
CA ILE A 79 24.77 15.79 37.52
C ILE A 79 23.50 14.93 37.57
N ARG A 80 22.78 14.96 38.69
CA ARG A 80 21.51 14.23 38.85
C ARG A 80 20.47 14.67 37.83
N PHE A 81 20.35 15.97 37.54
CA PHE A 81 19.45 16.47 36.50
C PHE A 81 19.80 15.89 35.12
N ASN A 82 21.08 15.90 34.74
CA ASN A 82 21.54 15.36 33.45
C ASN A 82 21.24 13.86 33.30
N LEU A 83 21.47 13.08 34.37
CA LEU A 83 21.13 11.66 34.39
C LEU A 83 19.62 11.43 34.25
N ILE A 84 18.78 12.18 34.98
CA ILE A 84 17.32 12.11 34.87
C ILE A 84 16.84 12.46 33.46
N GLN A 85 17.41 13.50 32.84
CA GLN A 85 17.09 13.85 31.45
C GLN A 85 17.43 12.71 30.49
N LYS A 86 18.59 12.06 30.67
CA LYS A 86 18.97 10.91 29.85
C LYS A 86 18.02 9.73 30.02
N VAL A 87 17.62 9.42 31.25
CA VAL A 87 16.63 8.39 31.56
C VAL A 87 15.30 8.70 30.86
N ASN A 88 14.82 9.95 30.94
CA ASN A 88 13.60 10.38 30.27
C ASN A 88 13.73 10.30 28.74
N GLU A 89 14.88 10.65 28.16
CA GLU A 89 15.13 10.53 26.72
C GLU A 89 15.01 9.07 26.23
N LEU A 90 15.61 8.14 26.97
CA LEU A 90 15.58 6.71 26.66
C LEU A 90 14.18 6.12 26.83
N GLN A 91 13.44 6.55 27.86
CA GLN A 91 12.03 6.19 28.04
C GLN A 91 11.13 6.77 26.92
N ASN A 92 11.37 8.01 26.51
CA ASN A 92 10.57 8.70 25.48
C ASN A 92 10.82 8.17 24.06
N LYS A 93 12.04 7.72 23.75
CA LYS A 93 12.34 7.02 22.48
C LYS A 93 11.54 5.73 22.28
N ILE A 94 10.99 5.17 23.35
CA ILE A 94 10.17 3.96 23.34
C ILE A 94 8.67 4.31 23.54
N LYS A 95 8.36 5.46 24.14
CA LYS A 95 6.99 5.91 24.51
C LYS A 95 6.26 6.80 23.49
N ALA A 96 6.62 6.83 22.20
CA ALA A 96 5.68 7.38 21.21
C ALA A 96 5.70 6.62 19.86
N PRO A 97 4.53 6.29 19.28
CA PRO A 97 3.22 6.87 19.55
C PRO A 97 2.17 5.83 19.94
N VAL A 98 1.95 5.58 21.23
CA VAL A 98 0.74 4.85 21.67
C VAL A 98 0.33 5.31 23.06
N THR A 99 -0.01 6.60 23.24
CA THR A 99 -1.02 6.85 24.28
C THR A 99 -2.29 6.14 23.83
N MET A 100 -2.96 5.41 24.72
CA MET A 100 -4.19 4.66 24.36
C MET A 100 -5.24 5.55 23.66
N LYS A 101 -5.22 6.86 23.95
CA LYS A 101 -6.01 7.88 23.26
C LYS A 101 -5.59 8.11 21.81
N GLU A 102 -4.29 8.23 21.52
CA GLU A 102 -3.78 8.34 20.14
C GLU A 102 -3.95 7.04 19.36
N ALA A 103 -3.79 5.88 20.00
CA ALA A 103 -4.09 4.59 19.41
C ALA A 103 -5.56 4.47 19.02
N LEU A 104 -6.45 4.93 19.90
CA LEU A 104 -7.89 4.94 19.67
C LEU A 104 -8.26 5.95 18.57
N LEU A 105 -7.65 7.13 18.54
CA LEU A 105 -7.85 8.12 17.47
C LEU A 105 -7.38 7.59 16.11
N LEU A 106 -6.20 6.97 16.05
CA LEU A 106 -5.69 6.36 14.83
C LEU A 106 -6.56 5.17 14.39
N ALA A 107 -7.03 4.35 15.33
CA ALA A 107 -7.98 3.28 15.05
C ALA A 107 -9.32 3.81 14.53
N LEU A 108 -9.80 4.94 15.07
CA LEU A 108 -11.02 5.61 14.61
C LEU A 108 -10.85 6.13 13.18
N GLU A 109 -9.73 6.81 12.89
CA GLU A 109 -9.42 7.31 11.55
C GLU A 109 -9.25 6.16 10.54
N GLN A 110 -8.67 5.04 10.97
CA GLN A 110 -8.58 3.83 10.16
C GLN A 110 -9.94 3.20 9.92
N GLN A 111 -10.79 3.13 10.95
CA GLN A 111 -12.16 2.61 10.86
C GLN A 111 -13.01 3.46 9.92
N GLU A 112 -12.96 4.80 10.01
CA GLU A 112 -13.66 5.71 9.10
C GLU A 112 -13.18 5.55 7.66
N LYS A 113 -11.87 5.32 7.45
CA LYS A 113 -11.33 5.03 6.11
C LYS A 113 -11.80 3.68 5.59
N ILE A 114 -11.86 2.65 6.45
CA ILE A 114 -12.38 1.32 6.09
C ILE A 114 -13.86 1.44 5.72
N GLU A 115 -14.68 2.10 6.54
CA GLU A 115 -16.10 2.30 6.28
C GLU A 115 -16.34 3.13 5.01
N ALA A 116 -15.54 4.16 4.76
CA ALA A 116 -15.63 4.94 3.52
C ALA A 116 -15.21 4.12 2.28
N LEU A 117 -14.24 3.21 2.43
CA LEU A 117 -13.85 2.29 1.36
C LEU A 117 -14.88 1.19 1.17
N GLU A 118 -15.47 0.65 2.23
CA GLU A 118 -16.55 -0.35 2.20
C GLU A 118 -17.82 0.23 1.61
N LEU A 119 -18.18 1.48 1.94
CA LEU A 119 -19.29 2.20 1.29
C LEU A 119 -19.03 2.41 -0.20
N LYS A 120 -17.80 2.75 -0.60
CA LYS A 120 -17.42 2.78 -2.03
C LYS A 120 -17.50 1.41 -2.68
N VAL A 121 -17.08 0.35 -1.98
CA VAL A 121 -17.19 -1.03 -2.45
C VAL A 121 -18.66 -1.44 -2.57
N ILE A 122 -19.55 -1.02 -1.67
CA ILE A 122 -21.00 -1.25 -1.69
C ILE A 122 -21.68 -0.42 -2.78
N GLU A 123 -21.25 0.82 -3.03
CA GLU A 123 -21.72 1.66 -4.14
C GLU A 123 -21.24 1.14 -5.50
N ASP A 124 -20.04 0.58 -5.54
CA ASP A 124 -19.51 -0.12 -6.70
C ASP A 124 -20.00 -1.58 -6.77
N MET A 125 -20.61 -2.14 -5.72
CA MET A 125 -21.16 -3.50 -5.71
C MET A 125 -22.30 -3.66 -6.71
N PRO A 126 -23.29 -2.77 -6.86
CA PRO A 126 -24.26 -2.85 -7.95
C PRO A 126 -23.62 -2.54 -9.31
N LYS A 127 -22.42 -1.93 -9.38
CA LYS A 127 -21.63 -1.89 -10.63
C LYS A 127 -20.86 -3.17 -10.87
N VAL A 128 -20.37 -3.89 -9.86
CA VAL A 128 -19.57 -5.12 -10.04
C VAL A 128 -20.48 -6.34 -10.15
N GLU A 129 -21.56 -6.44 -9.38
CA GLU A 129 -22.61 -7.46 -9.54
C GLU A 129 -23.38 -7.28 -10.86
N PHE A 130 -23.58 -6.05 -11.36
CA PHE A 130 -24.03 -5.87 -12.75
C PHE A 130 -23.02 -6.44 -13.76
N TYR A 131 -21.73 -6.46 -13.44
CA TYR A 131 -20.71 -7.04 -14.32
C TYR A 131 -20.63 -8.56 -14.16
N ASP A 132 -20.71 -9.11 -12.94
CA ASP A 132 -20.61 -10.55 -12.69
C ASP A 132 -21.91 -11.29 -13.05
N GLU A 133 -23.09 -10.72 -12.83
CA GLU A 133 -24.36 -11.30 -13.30
C GLU A 133 -24.46 -11.26 -14.85
N VAL A 134 -23.84 -10.25 -15.49
CA VAL A 134 -23.68 -10.18 -16.95
C VAL A 134 -22.60 -11.16 -17.48
N THR A 135 -21.65 -11.62 -16.65
CA THR A 135 -20.63 -12.60 -17.08
C THR A 135 -21.13 -14.04 -17.15
N GLY A 136 -22.30 -14.35 -16.54
CA GLY A 136 -23.01 -15.62 -16.76
C GLY A 136 -23.69 -15.72 -18.13
N SER A 137 -23.79 -14.61 -18.87
CA SER A 137 -24.32 -14.61 -20.23
C SER A 137 -23.20 -14.30 -21.22
N LYS A 138 -23.23 -14.99 -22.36
CA LYS A 138 -22.35 -14.77 -23.53
C LYS A 138 -22.61 -13.39 -24.16
N THR A 139 -22.53 -12.31 -23.40
CA THR A 139 -22.87 -10.96 -23.86
C THR A 139 -21.76 -10.47 -24.77
N THR A 140 -21.93 -10.74 -26.05
CA THR A 140 -21.08 -10.25 -27.13
C THR A 140 -21.74 -9.05 -27.78
N PHE A 141 -20.97 -8.00 -28.03
CA PHE A 141 -21.44 -6.79 -28.70
C PHE A 141 -21.05 -6.83 -30.18
N THR A 142 -21.95 -6.37 -31.04
CA THR A 142 -21.58 -6.10 -32.44
C THR A 142 -20.72 -4.85 -32.50
N MET A 143 -19.86 -4.75 -33.52
CA MET A 143 -19.00 -3.57 -33.71
C MET A 143 -19.79 -2.26 -33.77
N ASP A 144 -21.03 -2.30 -34.30
CA ASP A 144 -21.97 -1.17 -34.29
C ASP A 144 -22.32 -0.70 -32.88
N LYS A 145 -22.62 -1.65 -31.99
CA LYS A 145 -22.95 -1.37 -30.58
C LYS A 145 -21.72 -0.85 -29.85
N VAL A 146 -20.55 -1.45 -30.08
CA VAL A 146 -19.29 -1.00 -29.46
C VAL A 146 -18.96 0.45 -29.83
N ALA A 147 -19.06 0.81 -31.11
CA ALA A 147 -18.81 2.20 -31.54
C ALA A 147 -19.75 3.21 -30.85
N LYS A 148 -21.04 2.86 -30.71
CA LYS A 148 -22.02 3.70 -30.00
C LYS A 148 -21.74 3.82 -28.51
N ILE A 149 -21.42 2.70 -27.85
CA ILE A 149 -21.13 2.65 -26.40
C ILE A 149 -19.88 3.49 -26.09
N LEU A 150 -18.82 3.38 -26.89
CA LEU A 150 -17.58 4.09 -26.66
C LEU A 150 -17.70 5.61 -26.92
N ASN A 151 -18.65 6.03 -27.75
CA ASN A 151 -19.03 7.42 -28.02
C ASN A 151 -17.84 8.37 -28.30
N PHE A 152 -16.92 7.95 -29.18
CA PHE A 152 -15.80 8.78 -29.61
C PHE A 152 -16.16 9.70 -30.78
N LYS A 153 -15.60 10.90 -30.79
CA LYS A 153 -15.84 11.90 -31.83
C LYS A 153 -15.37 11.36 -33.19
N LYS A 154 -16.27 11.37 -34.19
CA LYS A 154 -16.03 10.87 -35.57
C LYS A 154 -15.72 9.37 -35.68
N ILE A 155 -15.99 8.56 -34.65
CA ILE A 155 -15.78 7.10 -34.71
C ILE A 155 -17.13 6.40 -34.83
N GLY A 156 -17.47 6.00 -36.06
CA GLY A 156 -18.58 5.09 -36.33
C GLY A 156 -18.10 3.66 -36.55
N ARG A 157 -19.02 2.74 -36.87
CA ARG A 157 -18.71 1.33 -37.17
C ARG A 157 -17.58 1.16 -38.19
N ASN A 158 -17.67 1.84 -39.34
CA ASN A 158 -16.70 1.68 -40.42
C ASN A 158 -15.32 2.22 -40.02
N THR A 159 -15.27 3.41 -39.42
CA THR A 159 -14.02 3.99 -38.89
C THR A 159 -13.38 3.10 -37.85
N LEU A 160 -14.18 2.46 -36.99
CA LEU A 160 -13.68 1.52 -35.98
C LEU A 160 -13.05 0.28 -36.64
N PHE A 161 -13.69 -0.30 -37.66
CA PHE A 161 -13.08 -1.38 -38.44
C PHE A 161 -11.77 -0.95 -39.11
N ASP A 162 -11.67 0.28 -39.62
CA ASP A 162 -10.44 0.79 -40.23
C ASP A 162 -9.32 0.94 -39.21
N ILE A 163 -9.62 1.47 -38.02
CA ILE A 163 -8.64 1.62 -36.94
C ILE A 163 -8.14 0.24 -36.49
N LEU A 164 -9.04 -0.72 -36.28
CA LEU A 164 -8.64 -2.06 -35.83
C LEU A 164 -7.82 -2.81 -36.89
N ARG A 165 -8.09 -2.58 -38.18
CA ARG A 165 -7.27 -3.14 -39.28
C ARG A 165 -5.88 -2.50 -39.36
N LYS A 166 -5.80 -1.17 -39.24
CA LYS A 166 -4.52 -0.43 -39.22
C LYS A 166 -3.62 -0.80 -38.05
N ASN A 167 -4.21 -1.24 -36.93
CA ASN A 167 -3.47 -1.67 -35.73
C ASN A 167 -3.27 -3.19 -35.66
N GLU A 168 -3.46 -3.93 -36.77
CA GLU A 168 -3.26 -5.38 -36.84
C GLU A 168 -4.08 -6.18 -35.80
N ILE A 169 -5.26 -5.68 -35.43
CA ILE A 169 -6.21 -6.36 -34.54
C ILE A 169 -7.21 -7.19 -35.34
N LEU A 170 -7.62 -6.67 -36.50
CA LEU A 170 -8.44 -7.36 -37.49
C LEU A 170 -7.70 -7.48 -38.82
N ARG A 171 -8.01 -8.52 -39.59
CA ARG A 171 -7.56 -8.74 -40.97
C ARG A 171 -8.40 -7.94 -41.96
N SER A 172 -8.02 -7.98 -43.23
CA SER A 172 -8.72 -7.29 -44.33
C SER A 172 -10.19 -7.68 -44.48
N ASP A 173 -10.54 -8.93 -44.13
CA ASP A 173 -11.89 -9.50 -44.14
C ASP A 173 -12.68 -9.24 -42.84
N ASN A 174 -12.14 -8.41 -41.93
CA ASN A 174 -12.67 -8.12 -40.60
C ASN A 174 -12.68 -9.29 -39.61
N THR A 175 -11.96 -10.37 -39.90
CA THR A 175 -11.71 -11.45 -38.93
C THR A 175 -10.61 -11.04 -37.95
N PRO A 176 -10.73 -11.39 -36.65
CA PRO A 176 -9.72 -11.05 -35.67
C PRO A 176 -8.46 -11.92 -35.84
N TYR A 177 -7.30 -11.37 -35.52
CA TYR A 177 -6.09 -12.19 -35.37
C TYR A 177 -6.23 -13.11 -34.16
N GLN A 178 -5.65 -14.32 -34.26
CA GLN A 178 -5.77 -15.37 -33.24
C GLN A 178 -5.33 -14.87 -31.86
N SER A 179 -4.28 -14.05 -31.79
CA SER A 179 -3.80 -13.45 -30.54
C SER A 179 -4.86 -12.64 -29.79
N TYR A 180 -5.79 -11.98 -30.50
CA TYR A 180 -6.88 -11.22 -29.88
C TYR A 180 -8.12 -12.08 -29.58
N VAL A 181 -8.26 -13.23 -30.25
CA VAL A 181 -9.22 -14.26 -29.86
C VAL A 181 -8.78 -14.93 -28.56
N ASP A 182 -7.51 -15.33 -28.46
CA ASP A 182 -6.93 -15.97 -27.26
C ASP A 182 -6.93 -15.02 -26.05
N ARG A 183 -6.75 -13.72 -26.28
CA ARG A 183 -6.90 -12.68 -25.24
C ARG A 183 -8.34 -12.46 -24.78
N GLY A 184 -9.32 -13.05 -25.46
CA GLY A 184 -10.75 -12.95 -25.17
C GLY A 184 -11.37 -11.64 -25.62
N TRP A 185 -10.83 -10.96 -26.65
CA TRP A 185 -11.41 -9.72 -27.17
C TRP A 185 -12.55 -9.98 -28.14
N PHE A 186 -12.42 -11.00 -28.98
CA PHE A 186 -13.35 -11.26 -30.08
C PHE A 186 -13.78 -12.72 -30.17
N ARG A 187 -14.91 -12.95 -30.83
CA ARG A 187 -15.36 -14.26 -31.30
C ARG A 187 -15.98 -14.12 -32.69
N LEU A 188 -15.86 -15.16 -33.51
CA LEU A 188 -16.65 -15.31 -34.73
C LEU A 188 -17.94 -16.06 -34.41
N ILE A 189 -19.07 -15.48 -34.80
CA ILE A 189 -20.40 -16.10 -34.71
C ILE A 189 -20.98 -16.30 -36.10
N GLU A 190 -21.80 -17.34 -36.27
CA GLU A 190 -22.53 -17.57 -37.51
C GLU A 190 -23.68 -16.55 -37.64
N SER A 191 -23.81 -15.98 -38.84
CA SER A 191 -24.88 -15.09 -39.27
C SER A 191 -25.57 -15.72 -40.46
N LYS A 192 -26.87 -15.97 -40.32
CA LYS A 192 -27.71 -16.49 -41.40
C LYS A 192 -28.40 -15.33 -42.09
N PHE A 193 -28.42 -15.34 -43.42
CA PHE A 193 -29.26 -14.43 -44.20
C PHE A 193 -29.89 -15.18 -45.35
N THR A 194 -31.11 -14.78 -45.69
CA THR A 194 -31.89 -15.39 -46.78
C THR A 194 -31.71 -14.53 -48.03
N LYS A 195 -31.31 -15.15 -49.14
CA LYS A 195 -31.28 -14.50 -50.45
C LYS A 195 -32.71 -14.32 -50.98
N LEU A 196 -32.86 -13.45 -51.99
CA LEU A 196 -34.14 -13.24 -52.70
C LEU A 196 -34.68 -14.54 -53.33
N ASP A 197 -33.81 -15.52 -53.58
CA ASP A 197 -34.10 -16.84 -54.13
C ASP A 197 -34.51 -17.89 -53.06
N GLY A 198 -34.71 -17.47 -51.80
CA GLY A 198 -35.11 -18.36 -50.69
C GLY A 198 -33.97 -19.18 -50.07
N GLU A 199 -32.78 -19.22 -50.70
CA GLU A 199 -31.61 -19.89 -50.15
C GLU A 199 -31.09 -19.21 -48.87
N THR A 200 -30.85 -20.01 -47.82
CA THR A 200 -30.21 -19.54 -46.58
C THR A 200 -28.69 -19.67 -46.70
N CYS A 201 -27.98 -18.55 -46.58
CA CYS A 201 -26.52 -18.52 -46.58
C CYS A 201 -25.99 -18.29 -45.16
N ILE A 202 -24.93 -19.01 -44.81
CA ILE A 202 -24.21 -18.86 -43.53
C ILE A 202 -22.94 -18.05 -43.79
N THR A 203 -22.77 -16.98 -43.03
CA THR A 203 -21.56 -16.15 -43.01
C THR A 203 -21.06 -16.02 -41.59
N TYR A 204 -19.81 -15.62 -41.40
CA TYR A 204 -19.25 -15.40 -40.06
C TYR A 204 -19.14 -13.92 -39.76
N LYS A 205 -19.49 -13.51 -38.55
CA LYS A 205 -19.44 -12.14 -38.08
C LYS A 205 -18.59 -12.04 -36.82
N THR A 206 -17.69 -11.07 -36.79
CA THR A 206 -16.88 -10.74 -35.62
C THR A 206 -17.72 -9.98 -34.59
N VAL A 207 -17.76 -10.50 -33.37
CA VAL A 207 -18.37 -9.85 -32.20
C VAL A 207 -17.33 -9.67 -31.10
N VAL A 208 -17.57 -8.71 -30.22
CA VAL A 208 -16.62 -8.21 -29.23
C VAL A 208 -17.10 -8.56 -27.84
N TYR A 209 -16.22 -9.11 -27.00
CA TYR A 209 -16.50 -9.30 -25.58
C TYR A 209 -16.27 -8.02 -24.79
N GLN A 210 -16.77 -7.95 -23.56
CA GLN A 210 -16.55 -6.81 -22.67
C GLN A 210 -15.05 -6.45 -22.55
N LYS A 211 -14.19 -7.45 -22.34
CA LYS A 211 -12.72 -7.29 -22.31
C LYS A 211 -12.15 -6.71 -23.61
N GLY A 212 -12.76 -7.04 -24.75
CA GLY A 212 -12.44 -6.45 -26.04
C GLY A 212 -12.88 -5.00 -26.14
N VAL A 213 -14.05 -4.63 -25.60
CA VAL A 213 -14.51 -3.24 -25.53
C VAL A 213 -13.53 -2.37 -24.73
N ASP A 214 -13.08 -2.85 -23.57
CA ASP A 214 -12.08 -2.15 -22.75
C ASP A 214 -10.73 -2.04 -23.45
N GLY A 215 -10.33 -3.08 -24.18
CA GLY A 215 -9.13 -3.09 -25.01
C GLY A 215 -9.17 -2.03 -26.12
N ILE A 216 -10.30 -1.95 -26.83
CA ILE A 216 -10.55 -0.97 -27.89
C ILE A 216 -10.59 0.44 -27.29
N LEU A 217 -11.22 0.64 -26.13
CA LEU A 217 -11.23 1.92 -25.44
C LEU A 217 -9.80 2.43 -25.17
N LYS A 218 -8.94 1.59 -24.59
CA LYS A 218 -7.55 1.93 -24.29
C LYS A 218 -6.76 2.24 -25.57
N LEU A 219 -6.96 1.44 -26.62
CA LEU A 219 -6.35 1.70 -27.93
C LEU A 219 -6.72 3.08 -28.46
N LEU A 220 -8.01 3.45 -28.46
CA LEU A 220 -8.47 4.73 -28.98
C LEU A 220 -7.92 5.92 -28.17
N LEU A 221 -7.82 5.79 -26.85
CA LEU A 221 -7.21 6.81 -26.01
C LEU A 221 -5.72 6.97 -26.31
N ASN A 222 -4.99 5.86 -26.47
CA ASN A 222 -3.56 5.87 -26.80
C ASN A 222 -3.29 6.49 -28.18
N LEU A 223 -4.22 6.34 -29.12
CA LEU A 223 -4.16 6.97 -30.45
C LEU A 223 -4.62 8.44 -30.45
N GLY A 224 -5.00 9.01 -29.29
CA GLY A 224 -5.35 10.42 -29.14
C GLY A 224 -6.78 10.79 -29.53
N TYR A 225 -7.68 9.81 -29.71
CA TYR A 225 -9.09 10.10 -29.98
C TYR A 225 -9.79 10.64 -28.73
N LYS A 226 -10.74 11.56 -28.93
CA LYS A 226 -11.50 12.20 -27.85
C LYS A 226 -12.93 11.68 -27.78
N LYS A 227 -13.43 11.43 -26.57
CA LYS A 227 -14.84 11.12 -26.34
C LYS A 227 -15.71 12.34 -26.59
N ASN A 228 -16.94 12.13 -27.05
CA ASN A 228 -17.97 13.17 -27.00
C ASN A 228 -18.34 13.37 -25.51
N SER A 229 -18.34 14.62 -25.02
CA SER A 229 -18.79 14.92 -23.65
C SER A 229 -20.24 14.45 -23.44
N PRO A 230 -20.61 13.98 -22.24
CA PRO A 230 -21.91 13.34 -21.98
C PRO A 230 -23.14 14.27 -22.00
N GLU A 231 -23.06 15.49 -22.55
CA GLU A 231 -24.14 16.50 -22.43
C GLU A 231 -25.12 16.56 -23.60
N ASN A 232 -25.31 15.51 -24.42
CA ASN A 232 -26.25 15.64 -25.55
C ASN A 232 -27.04 14.38 -25.95
N THR A 233 -27.61 13.66 -24.97
CA THR A 233 -28.60 12.59 -25.26
C THR A 233 -29.88 12.64 -24.43
N PHE A 234 -30.21 13.77 -23.80
CA PHE A 234 -31.54 14.00 -23.23
C PHE A 234 -32.15 15.30 -23.78
N THR A 235 -32.52 15.30 -25.06
CA THR A 235 -33.43 16.29 -25.65
C THR A 235 -33.83 15.84 -27.05
N VAL A 236 -34.81 14.93 -27.14
CA VAL A 236 -35.99 15.07 -28.01
C VAL A 236 -36.88 13.83 -27.89
N SER A 237 -37.87 13.92 -27.00
CA SER A 237 -39.24 13.47 -27.28
C SER A 237 -40.15 13.96 -26.16
N ASN A 238 -40.27 15.28 -26.06
CA ASN A 238 -41.45 15.90 -25.48
C ASN A 238 -41.66 17.21 -26.24
N ILE A 239 -42.45 17.13 -27.31
CA ILE A 239 -43.29 18.15 -27.94
C ILE A 239 -43.93 17.45 -29.14
N ALA A 240 -45.22 17.14 -29.02
CA ALA A 240 -46.26 17.70 -29.89
C ALA A 240 -47.58 16.97 -29.63
N ASN A 241 -48.53 17.76 -29.09
CA ASN A 241 -50.00 17.72 -29.24
C ASN A 241 -50.75 16.40 -29.05
#